data_AF-A0AA42XYZ5-F1
#
_entry.id   AF-A0AA42XYZ5-F1
#
_cell.length_a   1.000
_cell.length_b   1.000
_cell.length_c   1.000
_cell.angle_alpha   90.00
_cell.angle_beta   90.00
_cell.angle_gamma   90.00
#
_symmetry.space_group_name_H-M   'P 1'
#
loop_
_entity.id
_entity.type
_entity.pdbx_description
1 polymer ?
#
loop_
_entity_poly.entity_id
_entity_poly.type
_entity_poly.pdbx_seq_one_letter_code
_entity_poly.pdbx_strand_id
1 'polypeptide(L)'
;MSDDTLMPSEIRQKVLTQHREIEQMLSELEVGARQLREGEQEADRVKRAAYALRGILELHMTFEETHMVPAISEADGFGPERARHLHAEHAEQRAHLDRLVHAILDARAPTEIEKGVADLAQMLRKDIEEEEKHYVNEKLLRDSLMPTDTFGG
;
A
#
# COMPACT_ATOMS: atom_id res chain seq x y z
N MET A 1 22.21 -18.76 2.34
CA MET A 1 21.79 -17.54 3.06
C MET A 1 20.48 -17.91 3.70
N SER A 2 20.40 -17.85 5.03
CA SER A 2 19.14 -18.12 5.72
C SER A 2 18.14 -17.09 5.22
N ASP A 3 17.09 -17.55 4.56
CA ASP A 3 15.96 -16.72 4.18
C ASP A 3 15.25 -16.42 5.50
N ASP A 4 15.60 -15.30 6.14
CA ASP A 4 15.00 -14.89 7.42
C ASP A 4 13.52 -14.65 7.15
N THR A 5 12.73 -15.69 7.37
CA THR A 5 11.29 -15.68 7.24
C THR A 5 10.74 -14.74 8.30
N LEU A 6 10.18 -13.61 7.87
CA LEU A 6 9.58 -12.63 8.79
C LEU A 6 8.39 -13.27 9.52
N MET A 7 8.31 -13.03 10.82
CA MET A 7 7.15 -13.44 11.60
C MET A 7 5.91 -12.62 11.19
N PRO A 8 4.69 -13.17 11.28
CA PRO A 8 3.47 -12.43 10.92
C PRO A 8 3.33 -11.08 11.64
N SER A 9 3.72 -10.98 12.91
CA SER A 9 3.69 -9.70 13.63
C SER A 9 4.70 -8.67 13.09
N GLU A 10 5.87 -9.12 12.64
CA GLU A 10 6.90 -8.28 12.03
C GLU A 10 6.46 -7.79 10.64
N ILE A 11 5.82 -8.67 9.85
CA ILE A 11 5.22 -8.30 8.57
C ILE A 11 4.17 -7.21 8.80
N ARG A 12 3.22 -7.44 9.72
CA ARG A 12 2.18 -6.48 10.08
C ARG A 12 2.76 -5.13 10.49
N GLN A 13 3.76 -5.12 11.37
CA GLN A 13 4.38 -3.89 11.83
C GLN A 13 5.08 -3.13 10.69
N LYS A 14 5.69 -3.86 9.75
CA LYS A 14 6.37 -3.27 8.59
C LYS A 14 5.38 -2.66 7.60
N VAL A 15 4.27 -3.35 7.31
CA VAL A 15 3.17 -2.83 6.48
C VAL A 15 2.59 -1.55 7.10
N LEU A 16 2.25 -1.56 8.39
CA LEU A 16 1.75 -0.35 9.08
C LEU A 16 2.74 0.82 9.07
N THR A 17 4.05 0.55 9.08
CA THR A 17 5.06 1.60 8.92
C THR A 17 5.04 2.15 7.50
N GLN A 18 4.99 1.29 6.48
CA GLN A 18 4.88 1.69 5.08
C GLN A 18 3.61 2.53 4.83
N HIS A 19 2.46 2.18 5.40
CA HIS A 19 1.23 2.97 5.29
C HIS A 19 1.40 4.40 5.80
N ARG A 20 2.06 4.58 6.95
CA ARG A 20 2.32 5.92 7.50
C ARG A 20 3.25 6.72 6.59
N GLU A 21 4.25 6.08 6.00
CA GLU A 21 5.15 6.72 5.03
C GLU A 21 4.39 7.14 3.75
N ILE A 22 3.52 6.27 3.24
CA ILE A 22 2.64 6.54 2.09
C ILE A 22 1.70 7.71 2.38
N GLU A 23 1.03 7.74 3.53
CA GLU A 23 0.16 8.85 3.95
C GLU A 23 0.91 10.18 4.05
N GLN A 24 2.15 10.16 4.56
CA GLN A 24 2.99 11.35 4.64
C GLN A 24 3.33 11.87 3.24
N MET A 25 3.75 11.00 2.32
CA MET A 25 4.05 11.37 0.93
C MET A 25 2.81 11.86 0.17
N LEU A 26 1.64 11.27 0.44
CA LEU A 26 0.37 11.73 -0.10
C LEU A 26 0.02 13.13 0.37
N SER A 27 0.18 13.39 1.67
CA SER A 27 -0.08 14.71 2.24
C SER A 27 0.85 15.77 1.64
N GLU A 28 2.12 15.43 1.43
CA GLU A 28 3.09 16.31 0.76
C GLU A 28 2.73 16.57 -0.71
N LEU A 29 2.27 15.54 -1.42
CA LEU A 29 1.83 15.66 -2.81
C LEU A 29 0.59 16.56 -2.94
N GLU A 30 -0.39 16.42 -2.05
CA GLU A 30 -1.59 17.27 -1.99
C GLU A 30 -1.23 18.75 -1.72
N VAL A 31 -0.29 19.00 -0.79
CA VAL A 31 0.22 20.35 -0.53
C VAL A 31 0.92 20.91 -1.77
N GLY A 32 1.78 20.13 -2.42
CA GLY A 32 2.46 20.54 -3.64
C GLY A 32 1.50 20.86 -4.78
N ALA A 33 0.42 20.09 -4.92
CA ALA A 33 -0.61 20.34 -5.93
C ALA A 33 -1.44 21.60 -5.66
N ARG A 34 -1.73 21.91 -4.38
CA ARG A 34 -2.36 23.18 -3.99
C ARG A 34 -1.45 24.38 -4.27
N GLN A 35 -0.18 24.29 -3.89
CA GLN A 35 0.81 25.33 -4.15
C GLN A 35 1.01 25.56 -5.66
N LEU A 36 0.95 24.50 -6.47
CA LEU A 36 0.97 24.61 -7.93
C LEU A 36 -0.22 25.43 -8.45
N ARG A 37 -1.42 25.23 -7.90
CA ARG A 37 -2.60 26.03 -8.25
C ARG A 37 -2.44 27.50 -7.88
N GLU A 38 -1.72 27.79 -6.80
CA GLU A 38 -1.42 29.15 -6.33
C GLU A 38 -0.24 29.80 -7.10
N GLY A 39 0.45 29.03 -7.95
CA GLY A 39 1.61 29.50 -8.72
C GLY A 39 2.92 29.46 -7.94
N GLU A 40 2.96 28.77 -6.79
CA GLU A 40 4.12 28.66 -5.89
C GLU A 40 4.97 27.41 -6.14
N GLN A 41 4.50 26.49 -7.00
CA GLN A 41 5.23 25.29 -7.40
C GLN A 41 5.15 25.07 -8.91
N GLU A 42 6.13 24.33 -9.43
CA GLU A 42 6.19 23.94 -10.83
C GLU A 42 5.43 22.62 -11.06
N ALA A 43 4.68 22.56 -12.17
CA ALA A 43 3.88 21.38 -12.53
C ALA A 43 4.74 20.10 -12.61
N ASP A 44 5.93 20.21 -13.21
CA ASP A 44 6.85 19.09 -13.36
C ASP A 44 7.31 18.51 -12.03
N ARG A 45 7.41 19.33 -10.97
CA ARG A 45 7.78 18.86 -9.64
C ARG A 45 6.67 17.98 -9.05
N VAL A 46 5.42 18.41 -9.14
CA VAL A 46 4.26 17.66 -8.66
C VAL A 46 4.09 16.36 -9.45
N LYS A 47 4.23 16.42 -10.78
CA LYS A 47 4.18 15.25 -11.67
C LYS A 47 5.26 14.21 -11.34
N ARG A 48 6.50 14.65 -11.11
CA ARG A 48 7.60 13.76 -10.68
C ARG A 48 7.32 13.12 -9.33
N ALA A 49 6.77 13.88 -8.37
CA ALA A 49 6.41 13.34 -7.06
C ALA A 49 5.29 12.29 -7.16
N ALA A 50 4.25 12.53 -7.97
CA ALA A 50 3.20 11.55 -8.23
C ALA A 50 3.75 10.25 -8.86
N TYR A 51 4.67 10.37 -9.83
CA TYR A 51 5.33 9.22 -10.43
C TYR A 51 6.23 8.45 -9.45
N ALA A 52 6.96 9.16 -8.59
CA ALA A 52 7.78 8.55 -7.56
C ALA A 52 6.92 7.76 -6.55
N LEU A 53 5.78 8.33 -6.13
CA LEU A 53 4.83 7.65 -5.24
C LEU A 53 4.30 6.36 -5.87
N ARG A 54 4.01 6.33 -7.18
CA ARG A 54 3.65 5.09 -7.90
C ARG A 54 4.73 4.02 -7.78
N GLY A 55 6.00 4.40 -7.86
CA GLY A 55 7.12 3.48 -7.67
C GLY A 55 7.17 2.89 -6.27
N ILE A 56 6.87 3.71 -5.24
CA ILE A 56 6.86 3.26 -3.85
C ILE A 56 5.70 2.31 -3.57
N LEU A 57 4.52 2.60 -4.10
CA LEU A 57 3.34 1.74 -3.98
C LEU A 57 3.58 0.35 -4.60
N GLU A 58 4.31 0.27 -5.71
CA GLU A 58 4.70 -1.01 -6.28
C GLU A 58 5.61 -1.83 -5.36
N LEU A 59 6.58 -1.17 -4.73
CA LEU A 59 7.48 -1.84 -3.80
C LEU A 59 6.72 -2.34 -2.56
N HIS A 60 5.74 -1.57 -2.10
CA HIS A 60 4.86 -1.94 -1.01
C HIS A 60 3.97 -3.15 -1.37
N MET A 61 3.22 -3.11 -2.48
CA MET A 61 2.43 -4.25 -2.95
C MET A 61 3.29 -5.50 -3.20
N THR A 62 4.50 -5.33 -3.75
CA THR A 62 5.44 -6.44 -3.96
C THR A 62 5.88 -7.05 -2.62
N PHE A 63 6.15 -6.20 -1.61
CA PHE A 63 6.49 -6.67 -0.27
C PHE A 63 5.36 -7.50 0.34
N GLU A 64 4.12 -7.04 0.19
CA GLU A 64 2.94 -7.75 0.68
C GLU A 64 2.72 -9.07 -0.04
N GLU A 65 2.80 -9.07 -1.37
CA GLU A 65 2.69 -10.29 -2.17
C GLU A 65 3.79 -11.31 -1.84
N THR A 66 4.98 -10.83 -1.49
CA THR A 66 6.12 -11.70 -1.13
C THR A 66 6.01 -12.25 0.28
N HIS A 67 5.49 -11.47 1.24
CA HIS A 67 5.57 -11.82 2.66
C HIS A 67 4.21 -11.92 3.35
N MET A 68 3.34 -10.94 3.15
CA MET A 68 2.03 -10.89 3.80
C MET A 68 1.05 -11.91 3.22
N VAL A 69 0.99 -12.06 1.90
CA VAL A 69 0.08 -13.01 1.25
C VAL A 69 0.33 -14.45 1.69
N PRO A 70 1.58 -14.96 1.74
CA PRO A 70 1.86 -16.28 2.32
C PRO A 70 1.39 -16.39 3.77
N ALA A 71 1.68 -15.40 4.62
CA ALA A 71 1.26 -15.40 6.02
C ALA A 71 -0.27 -15.43 6.18
N ILE A 72 -1.01 -14.70 5.34
CA ILE A 72 -2.49 -14.73 5.30
C ILE A 72 -2.99 -16.10 4.86
N SER A 73 -2.35 -16.70 3.85
CA SER A 73 -2.73 -18.01 3.32
C SER A 73 -2.63 -19.12 4.37
N GLU A 74 -1.68 -19.00 5.29
CA GLU A 74 -1.41 -19.99 6.34
C GLU A 74 -2.15 -19.70 7.65
N ALA A 75 -2.79 -18.54 7.78
CA ALA A 75 -3.35 -18.07 9.05
C ALA A 75 -4.54 -18.90 9.57
N ASP A 76 -5.44 -19.36 8.68
CA ASP A 76 -6.58 -20.22 9.02
C ASP A 76 -7.16 -20.93 7.78
N GLY A 77 -8.26 -21.69 7.95
CA GLY A 77 -8.92 -22.46 6.88
C GLY A 77 -9.53 -21.64 5.74
N PHE A 78 -9.65 -20.31 5.87
CA PHE A 78 -10.08 -19.37 4.83
C PHE A 78 -8.89 -18.58 4.22
N GLY A 79 -7.67 -18.79 4.72
CA GLY A 79 -6.46 -18.11 4.29
C GLY A 79 -6.23 -18.09 2.77
N PRO A 80 -6.30 -19.25 2.07
CA PRO A 80 -6.04 -19.30 0.64
C PRO A 80 -7.00 -18.44 -0.20
N GLU A 81 -8.26 -18.36 0.21
CA GLU A 81 -9.25 -17.54 -0.51
C GLU A 81 -9.02 -16.04 -0.27
N ARG A 82 -8.62 -15.64 0.94
CA ARG A 82 -8.22 -14.25 1.23
C ARG A 82 -6.96 -13.84 0.45
N ALA A 83 -5.96 -14.72 0.38
CA ALA A 83 -4.76 -14.51 -0.42
C ALA A 83 -5.09 -14.32 -1.91
N ARG A 84 -5.98 -15.15 -2.46
CA ARG A 84 -6.46 -15.03 -3.85
C ARG A 84 -7.20 -13.70 -4.07
N HIS A 85 -8.01 -13.27 -3.11
CA HIS A 85 -8.74 -12.01 -3.18
C HIS A 85 -7.79 -10.81 -3.18
N LEU A 86 -6.83 -10.77 -2.25
CA LEU A 86 -5.85 -9.70 -2.14
C LEU A 86 -5.01 -9.54 -3.42
N HIS A 87 -4.59 -10.65 -4.04
CA HIS A 87 -3.92 -10.58 -5.35
C HIS A 87 -4.79 -9.97 -6.46
N ALA A 88 -6.09 -10.27 -6.47
CA ALA A 88 -7.01 -9.69 -7.44
C ALA A 88 -7.21 -8.18 -7.18
N GLU A 89 -7.36 -7.79 -5.92
CA GLU A 89 -7.44 -6.39 -5.48
C GLU A 89 -6.19 -5.62 -5.92
N HIS A 90 -4.99 -6.16 -5.68
CA HIS A 90 -3.72 -5.54 -6.11
C HIS A 90 -3.60 -5.39 -7.63
N ALA A 91 -4.08 -6.36 -8.41
CA ALA A 91 -4.07 -6.25 -9.86
C ALA A 91 -4.98 -5.10 -10.34
N GLU A 92 -6.15 -4.94 -9.73
CA GLU A 92 -7.08 -3.85 -10.02
C GLU A 92 -6.56 -2.49 -9.57
N GLN A 93 -5.97 -2.42 -8.36
CA GLN A 93 -5.34 -1.23 -7.81
C GLN A 93 -4.18 -0.75 -8.71
N ARG A 94 -3.28 -1.65 -9.15
CA ARG A 94 -2.20 -1.29 -10.08
C ARG A 94 -2.74 -0.64 -11.36
N ALA A 95 -3.76 -1.25 -11.96
CA ALA A 95 -4.38 -0.70 -13.16
C ALA A 95 -5.04 0.66 -12.90
N HIS A 96 -5.63 0.88 -11.71
CA HIS A 96 -6.24 2.15 -11.35
C HIS A 96 -5.20 3.23 -11.05
N LEU A 97 -4.16 2.89 -10.30
CA LEU A 97 -3.02 3.75 -9.99
C LEU A 97 -2.34 4.23 -11.27
N ASP A 98 -2.08 3.33 -12.21
CA ASP A 98 -1.52 3.69 -13.50
C ASP A 98 -2.42 4.69 -14.23
N ARG A 99 -3.74 4.49 -14.29
CA ARG A 99 -4.66 5.45 -14.92
C ARG A 99 -4.61 6.84 -14.28
N LEU A 100 -4.64 6.91 -12.94
CA LEU A 100 -4.62 8.18 -12.22
C LEU A 100 -3.30 8.92 -12.39
N VAL A 101 -2.18 8.20 -12.30
CA VAL A 101 -0.84 8.79 -12.49
C VAL A 101 -0.67 9.27 -13.93
N HIS A 102 -1.09 8.49 -14.94
CA HIS A 102 -1.05 8.95 -16.33
C HIS A 102 -1.92 10.20 -16.54
N ALA A 103 -3.10 10.27 -15.95
CA ALA A 103 -3.94 11.46 -16.02
C ALA A 103 -3.27 12.70 -15.40
N ILE A 104 -2.57 12.55 -14.26
CA ILE A 104 -1.77 13.62 -13.64
C ILE A 104 -0.62 14.04 -14.56
N LEU A 105 0.06 13.09 -15.18
CA LEU A 105 1.19 13.37 -16.07
C LEU A 105 0.76 14.09 -17.36
N ASP A 106 -0.40 13.74 -17.92
CA ASP A 106 -0.94 14.32 -19.15
C ASP A 106 -1.70 15.65 -18.93
N ALA A 107 -2.06 15.96 -17.68
CA ALA A 107 -2.77 17.17 -17.32
C ALA A 107 -2.02 18.44 -17.78
N ARG A 108 -2.78 19.39 -18.34
CA ARG A 108 -2.24 20.64 -18.90
C ARG A 108 -2.50 21.83 -17.99
N ALA A 109 -3.53 21.76 -17.16
CA ALA A 109 -3.87 22.82 -16.22
C ALA A 109 -3.49 22.44 -14.77
N PRO A 110 -3.03 23.40 -13.94
CA PRO A 110 -2.82 23.18 -12.50
C PRO A 110 -4.02 22.56 -11.77
N THR A 111 -5.24 22.96 -12.13
CA THR A 111 -6.48 22.43 -11.54
C THR A 111 -6.75 20.97 -11.89
N GLU A 112 -6.31 20.51 -13.06
CA GLU A 112 -6.43 19.10 -13.45
C GLU A 112 -5.45 18.24 -12.64
N ILE A 113 -4.23 18.75 -12.41
CA ILE A 113 -3.21 18.10 -11.57
C ILE A 113 -3.71 18.00 -10.12
N GLU A 114 -4.21 19.10 -9.54
CA GLU A 114 -4.77 19.10 -8.19
C GLU A 114 -5.90 18.09 -8.03
N LYS A 115 -6.84 18.06 -8.98
CA LYS A 115 -7.93 17.08 -8.97
C LYS A 115 -7.39 15.65 -9.05
N GLY A 116 -6.49 15.36 -9.98
CA GLY A 116 -5.92 14.02 -10.14
C GLY A 116 -5.18 13.55 -8.88
N VAL A 117 -4.46 14.46 -8.22
CA VAL A 117 -3.80 14.19 -6.93
C VAL A 117 -4.83 13.91 -5.83
N ALA A 118 -5.93 14.68 -5.76
CA ALA A 118 -6.99 14.43 -4.79
C ALA A 118 -7.69 13.07 -5.01
N ASP A 119 -7.96 12.72 -6.27
CA ASP A 119 -8.55 11.43 -6.64
C ASP A 119 -7.60 10.26 -6.27
N LEU A 120 -6.29 10.42 -6.49
CA LEU A 120 -5.25 9.48 -6.07
C LEU A 120 -5.21 9.32 -4.55
N ALA A 121 -5.20 10.42 -3.81
CA ALA A 121 -5.15 10.40 -2.35
C ALA A 121 -6.40 9.77 -1.73
N GLN A 122 -7.58 10.05 -2.28
CA GLN A 122 -8.83 9.41 -1.84
C GLN A 122 -8.79 7.89 -2.06
N MET A 123 -8.33 7.46 -3.23
CA MET A 123 -8.25 6.05 -3.57
C MET A 123 -7.32 5.30 -2.60
N LEU A 124 -6.12 5.82 -2.36
CA LEU A 124 -5.12 5.17 -1.51
C LEU A 124 -5.48 5.17 -0.01
N ARG A 125 -6.06 6.26 0.50
CA ARG A 125 -6.53 6.30 1.90
C ARG A 125 -7.59 5.25 2.17
N LYS A 126 -8.54 5.11 1.24
CA LYS A 126 -9.59 4.10 1.34
C LYS A 126 -8.99 2.69 1.31
N ASP A 127 -7.99 2.50 0.46
CA ASP A 127 -7.31 1.22 0.31
C ASP A 127 -6.59 0.81 1.60
N ILE A 128 -5.76 1.71 2.13
CA ILE A 128 -5.07 1.55 3.42
C ILE A 128 -6.07 1.24 4.55
N GLU A 129 -7.19 1.96 4.61
CA GLU A 129 -8.22 1.73 5.63
C GLU A 129 -8.83 0.32 5.55
N GLU A 130 -9.24 -0.11 4.35
CA GLU A 130 -9.83 -1.44 4.18
C GLU A 130 -8.78 -2.54 4.38
N GLU A 131 -7.54 -2.33 3.94
CA GLU A 131 -6.47 -3.29 4.12
C GLU A 131 -6.10 -3.47 5.61
N GLU A 132 -5.98 -2.37 6.37
CA GLU A 132 -5.70 -2.43 7.80
C GLU A 132 -6.79 -3.16 8.57
N LYS A 133 -8.04 -2.93 8.18
CA LYS A 133 -9.21 -3.57 8.78
C LYS A 133 -9.30 -5.06 8.45
N HIS A 134 -9.03 -5.44 7.21
CA HIS A 134 -9.29 -6.79 6.71
C HIS A 134 -8.08 -7.73 6.76
N TYR A 135 -6.88 -7.20 6.54
CA TYR A 135 -5.66 -8.00 6.37
C TYR A 135 -4.57 -7.66 7.41
N VAL A 136 -4.33 -6.38 7.70
CA VAL A 136 -3.21 -5.92 8.56
C VAL A 136 -3.63 -5.78 10.03
N ASN A 137 -4.36 -6.77 10.54
CA ASN A 137 -4.84 -6.79 11.92
C ASN A 137 -4.21 -7.92 12.75
N GLU A 138 -4.22 -7.75 14.07
CA GLU A 138 -3.62 -8.72 15.00
C GLU A 138 -4.31 -10.07 15.03
N LYS A 139 -5.56 -10.17 14.57
CA LYS A 139 -6.26 -11.47 14.57
C LYS A 139 -5.73 -12.37 13.46
N LEU A 140 -5.38 -11.78 12.32
CA LEU A 140 -4.90 -12.49 11.15
C LEU A 140 -3.37 -12.65 11.15
N LEU A 141 -2.63 -11.57 11.42
CA LEU A 141 -1.17 -11.56 11.39
C LEU A 141 -0.60 -11.54 12.80
N ARG A 142 -0.78 -12.64 13.54
CA ARG A 142 -0.17 -12.85 14.87
C ARG A 142 0.85 -13.98 14.83
N ASP A 143 1.81 -13.90 15.73
CA ASP A 143 2.77 -14.97 15.92
C ASP A 143 2.04 -16.13 16.61
N SER A 144 1.92 -17.24 15.88
CA SER A 144 1.42 -18.47 16.48
C SER A 144 2.58 -19.19 17.14
N LEU A 145 2.73 -19.01 18.44
CA LEU A 145 3.55 -19.90 19.26
C LEU A 145 2.79 -21.22 19.36
N MET A 146 2.96 -22.12 18.39
CA MET A 146 2.61 -23.52 18.64
C MET A 146 3.45 -23.94 19.86
N PRO A 147 2.84 -24.37 20.99
CA PRO A 147 3.60 -25.08 21.99
C PRO A 147 4.19 -26.28 21.26
N THR A 148 5.51 -26.40 21.22
CA THR A 148 6.12 -27.68 20.88
C THR A 148 5.59 -28.67 21.91
N ASP A 149 4.66 -29.51 21.50
CA ASP A 149 4.12 -30.59 22.29
C ASP A 149 5.29 -31.45 22.80
N THR A 150 5.74 -31.18 24.03
CA THR A 150 6.42 -32.16 24.86
C THR A 150 5.40 -33.21 25.29
N PHE A 151 4.96 -34.04 24.35
CA PHE A 151 4.43 -35.37 24.69
C PHE A 151 5.62 -36.32 24.78
N GLY A 152 6.22 -36.35 25.97
CA GLY A 152 7.22 -37.33 26.36
C GLY A 152 7.05 -37.67 27.83
N GLY A 153 6.45 -38.82 28.13
CA GLY A 153 6.28 -39.37 29.48
C GLY A 153 5.05 -40.25 29.62
#